data_AF-A0A2D7VYE9-F1
#
_entry.id   AF-A0A2D7VYE9-F1
#
_cell.length_a   1.000
_cell.length_b   1.000
_cell.length_c   1.000
_cell.angle_alpha   90.00
_cell.angle_beta   90.00
_cell.angle_gamma   90.00
#
_symmetry.space_group_name_H-M   'P 1'
#
loop_
_entity.id
_entity.type
_entity.pdbx_description
1 polymer ?
#
loop_
_entity_poly.entity_id
_entity_poly.type
_entity_poly.pdbx_seq_one_letter_code
_entity_poly.pdbx_strand_id
1 'polypeptide(L)'
;MTELYGSKFVSQYGEEPCTSWIVGLHGLSPKHIKRGIRNVVESGEDWPPSLPKFRKMCFAGEGWQSRQEYVPQLTHEPSEEELKENIEKVKELRAILRGCSKDDL
;
A
#
# COMPACT_ATOMS: atom_id res chain seq x y z
N MET A 1 -0.96 -5.23 6.24
CA MET A 1 -2.28 -5.87 6.12
C MET A 1 -2.37 -7.20 6.87
N THR A 2 -1.24 -7.80 7.30
CA THR A 2 -1.23 -8.97 8.19
C THR A 2 -2.02 -8.76 9.49
N GLU A 3 -2.03 -7.55 10.08
CA GLU A 3 -2.87 -7.29 11.26
C GLU A 3 -4.38 -7.39 10.99
N LEU A 4 -4.82 -7.12 9.76
CA LEU A 4 -6.23 -7.17 9.37
C LEU A 4 -6.68 -8.57 8.97
N TYR A 5 -5.82 -9.31 8.28
CA TYR A 5 -6.17 -10.58 7.63
C TYR A 5 -5.39 -11.78 8.15
N GLY A 6 -4.44 -11.57 9.06
CA GLY A 6 -3.59 -12.60 9.65
C GLY A 6 -2.87 -13.44 8.60
N SER A 7 -2.92 -14.75 8.81
CA SER A 7 -2.33 -15.76 7.93
C SER A 7 -2.88 -15.75 6.51
N LYS A 8 -4.10 -15.23 6.25
CA LYS A 8 -4.65 -15.14 4.89
C LYS A 8 -3.81 -14.22 4.01
N PHE A 9 -3.37 -13.08 4.53
CA PHE A 9 -2.53 -12.14 3.79
C PHE A 9 -1.17 -12.76 3.46
N VAL A 10 -0.53 -13.35 4.48
CA VAL A 10 0.78 -14.00 4.34
C VAL A 10 0.70 -15.18 3.38
N SER A 11 -0.34 -16.00 3.47
CA SER A 11 -0.56 -17.13 2.57
C SER A 11 -0.73 -16.71 1.11
N GLN A 12 -1.28 -15.52 0.86
CA GLN A 12 -1.63 -15.09 -0.50
C GLN A 12 -0.53 -14.25 -1.15
N TYR A 13 0.22 -13.46 -0.37
CA TYR A 13 1.19 -12.49 -0.88
C TYR A 13 2.60 -12.61 -0.27
N GLY A 14 2.78 -13.48 0.72
CA GLY A 14 4.02 -13.60 1.48
C GLY A 14 4.12 -12.58 2.62
N GLU A 15 5.15 -12.74 3.44
CA GLU A 15 5.42 -11.88 4.60
C GLU A 15 6.36 -10.71 4.27
N GLU A 16 7.28 -10.92 3.33
CA GLU A 16 8.25 -9.91 2.90
C GLU A 16 7.73 -9.09 1.70
N PRO A 17 8.10 -7.80 1.59
CA PRO A 17 7.71 -6.97 0.46
C PRO A 17 8.27 -7.56 -0.84
N CYS A 18 7.39 -7.99 -1.75
CA CYS A 18 7.81 -8.42 -3.08
C CYS A 18 7.82 -7.26 -4.07
N THR A 19 8.63 -7.37 -5.13
CA THR A 19 8.84 -6.32 -6.15
C THR A 19 7.52 -5.75 -6.67
N SER A 20 6.51 -6.58 -6.90
CA SER A 20 5.19 -6.16 -7.40
C SER A 20 4.49 -5.19 -6.45
N TRP A 21 4.53 -5.43 -5.13
CA TRP A 21 3.92 -4.53 -4.15
C TRP A 21 4.71 -3.23 -3.99
N ILE A 22 6.05 -3.28 -4.06
CA ILE A 22 6.90 -2.08 -4.03
C ILE A 22 6.55 -1.17 -5.21
N VAL A 23 6.53 -1.72 -6.43
CA VAL A 23 6.21 -0.97 -7.65
C VAL A 23 4.74 -0.51 -7.64
N GLY A 24 3.81 -1.37 -7.24
CA GLY A 24 2.38 -1.04 -7.28
C GLY A 24 1.93 -0.06 -6.21
N LEU A 25 2.71 0.16 -5.15
CA LEU A 25 2.47 1.22 -4.18
C LEU A 25 3.20 2.53 -4.52
N HIS A 26 3.97 2.55 -5.61
CA HIS A 26 4.66 3.75 -6.08
C HIS A 26 3.70 4.93 -6.32
N GLY A 27 4.11 6.14 -5.93
CA GLY A 27 3.30 7.36 -6.06
C GLY A 27 2.12 7.47 -5.08
N LEU A 28 2.00 6.57 -4.10
CA LEU A 28 1.03 6.74 -3.01
C LEU A 28 1.61 7.63 -1.91
N SER A 29 0.86 8.67 -1.53
CA SER A 29 1.16 9.45 -0.35
C SER A 29 0.71 8.71 0.92
N PRO A 30 1.22 9.07 2.11
CA PRO A 30 0.74 8.53 3.37
C PRO A 30 -0.78 8.71 3.57
N LYS A 31 -1.36 9.79 3.01
CA LYS A 31 -2.80 10.03 3.03
C LYS A 31 -3.57 9.01 2.18
N HIS A 32 -3.06 8.68 0.98
CA HIS A 32 -3.66 7.66 0.12
C HIS A 32 -3.65 6.30 0.82
N ILE A 33 -2.54 5.95 1.45
CA ILE A 33 -2.38 4.70 2.20
C ILE A 33 -3.37 4.60 3.35
N LYS A 34 -3.45 5.63 4.21
CA LYS A 34 -4.43 5.67 5.32
C LYS A 34 -5.86 5.50 4.82
N ARG A 35 -6.18 6.15 3.70
CA ARG A 35 -7.48 6.01 3.05
C ARG A 35 -7.73 4.59 2.55
N GLY A 36 -6.76 3.98 1.88
CA GLY A 36 -6.84 2.61 1.41
C GLY A 36 -7.09 1.64 2.55
N ILE A 37 -6.33 1.74 3.64
CA ILE A 37 -6.52 0.90 4.83
C ILE A 37 -7.91 1.07 5.44
N ARG A 38 -8.41 2.31 5.56
CA ARG A 38 -9.79 2.54 6.05
C ARG A 38 -10.82 1.87 5.13
N ASN A 39 -10.69 2.05 3.82
CA ASN A 39 -11.61 1.48 2.84
C ASN A 39 -11.57 -0.07 2.83
N VAL A 40 -10.40 -0.65 3.12
CA VAL A 40 -10.26 -2.10 3.34
C VAL A 40 -11.10 -2.55 4.53
N VAL A 41 -10.95 -1.88 5.67
CA VAL A 41 -11.71 -2.20 6.89
C VAL A 41 -13.21 -2.01 6.66
N GLU A 42 -13.62 -0.91 6.04
CA GLU A 42 -15.02 -0.59 5.74
C GLU A 42 -15.64 -1.55 4.71
N SER A 43 -14.84 -2.16 3.81
CA SER A 43 -15.36 -3.12 2.83
C SER A 43 -15.95 -4.38 3.47
N GLY A 44 -15.52 -4.73 4.68
CA GLY A 44 -15.98 -5.92 5.40
C GLY A 44 -15.64 -7.25 4.70
N GLU A 45 -14.76 -7.24 3.70
CA GLU A 45 -14.38 -8.46 2.99
C GLU A 45 -13.51 -9.36 3.85
N ASP A 46 -13.80 -10.67 3.85
CA ASP A 46 -13.08 -11.69 4.62
C ASP A 46 -11.68 -12.03 4.08
N TRP A 47 -11.39 -11.60 2.85
CA TRP A 47 -10.13 -11.86 2.15
C TRP A 47 -9.41 -10.54 1.83
N PRO A 48 -8.07 -10.54 1.92
CA PRO A 48 -7.31 -9.35 1.58
C PRO A 48 -7.49 -8.98 0.11
N PRO A 49 -7.57 -7.68 -0.21
CA PRO A 49 -7.66 -7.25 -1.60
C PRO A 49 -6.34 -7.53 -2.34
N SER A 50 -6.45 -7.74 -3.64
CA SER A 50 -5.29 -7.71 -4.54
C SER A 50 -4.66 -6.31 -4.56
N LEU A 51 -3.36 -6.24 -4.89
CA LEU A 51 -2.63 -4.98 -5.03
C LEU A 51 -3.36 -3.93 -5.90
N PRO A 52 -3.88 -4.25 -7.11
CA PRO A 52 -4.65 -3.29 -7.89
C PRO A 52 -5.92 -2.81 -7.20
N LYS A 53 -6.63 -3.70 -6.49
CA LYS A 53 -7.85 -3.36 -5.75
C LYS A 53 -7.53 -2.45 -4.57
N PHE A 54 -6.47 -2.76 -3.81
CA PHE A 54 -5.98 -1.91 -2.74
C PHE A 54 -5.56 -0.54 -3.25
N ARG A 55 -4.83 -0.46 -4.37
CA ARG A 55 -4.44 0.81 -4.97
C ARG A 55 -5.66 1.67 -5.35
N LYS A 56 -6.70 1.07 -5.93
CA LYS A 56 -7.98 1.76 -6.20
C LYS A 56 -8.61 2.30 -4.92
N MET A 57 -8.61 1.51 -3.85
CA MET A 57 -9.10 1.93 -2.53
C MET A 57 -8.29 3.12 -1.97
N CYS A 58 -6.98 3.21 -2.21
CA CYS A 58 -6.15 4.34 -1.77
C CYS A 58 -6.57 5.68 -2.40
N PHE A 59 -7.03 5.67 -3.65
CA PHE A 59 -7.47 6.87 -4.38
C PHE A 59 -8.98 7.13 -4.29
N ALA A 60 -9.78 6.19 -3.80
CA ALA A 60 -11.23 6.31 -3.75
C ALA A 60 -11.66 7.58 -2.98
N GLY A 61 -12.42 8.47 -3.60
CA GLY A 61 -12.83 9.76 -3.00
C GLY A 61 -11.92 10.96 -3.33
N GLU A 62 -10.84 10.77 -4.07
CA GLU A 62 -10.17 11.89 -4.76
C GLU A 62 -10.82 12.13 -6.11
N GLY A 63 -11.67 13.15 -6.20
CA GLY A 63 -12.41 13.61 -7.37
C GLY A 63 -11.99 13.02 -8.73
N TRP A 64 -11.43 13.82 -9.62
CA TRP A 64 -11.06 13.34 -10.97
C TRP A 64 -9.80 12.44 -10.96
N GLN A 65 -8.99 12.47 -9.89
CA GLN A 65 -7.75 11.69 -9.75
C GLN A 65 -7.99 10.18 -9.55
N SER A 66 -9.10 9.79 -8.91
CA SER A 66 -9.50 8.38 -8.73
C SER A 66 -9.85 7.64 -10.02
N ARG A 67 -10.03 8.39 -11.12
CA ARG A 67 -10.36 7.85 -12.46
C ARG A 67 -9.14 7.60 -13.34
N GLN A 68 -7.92 7.92 -12.89
CA GLN A 68 -6.72 7.49 -13.62
C GLN A 68 -6.57 5.97 -13.51
N GLU A 69 -6.69 5.29 -14.64
CA GLU A 69 -6.40 3.87 -14.75
C GLU A 69 -4.94 3.62 -14.34
N TYR A 70 -4.72 2.62 -13.49
CA TYR A 70 -3.37 2.26 -13.07
C TYR A 70 -2.61 1.68 -14.27
N VAL A 71 -1.61 2.43 -14.75
CA VAL A 71 -0.65 1.96 -15.76
C VAL A 71 0.64 1.58 -15.04
N PRO A 72 0.98 0.27 -14.94
CA PRO A 72 2.24 -0.17 -14.35
C PRO A 72 3.42 0.37 -15.18
N GLN A 73 4.32 1.11 -14.54
CA GLN A 73 5.51 1.64 -15.21
C GLN A 73 6.64 0.60 -15.17
N LEU A 74 6.46 -0.50 -15.91
CA LEU A 74 7.39 -1.65 -15.90
C LEU A 74 8.76 -1.34 -16.53
N THR A 75 8.88 -0.25 -17.29
CA THR A 75 10.11 0.17 -17.97
C THR A 75 10.81 1.33 -17.30
N HIS A 76 10.29 1.83 -16.17
CA HIS A 76 10.93 2.91 -15.42
C HIS A 76 12.00 2.31 -14.50
N GLU A 77 13.26 2.66 -14.75
CA GLU A 77 14.33 2.41 -13.79
C GLU A 77 14.30 3.56 -12.76
N PRO A 78 13.94 3.28 -11.49
CA PRO A 78 13.87 4.32 -10.49
C PRO A 78 15.27 4.85 -10.18
N SER A 79 15.40 6.16 -9.98
CA SER A 79 16.66 6.75 -9.53
C SER A 79 17.01 6.29 -8.11
N GLU A 80 18.26 6.51 -7.69
CA GLU A 80 18.68 6.18 -6.31
C GLU A 80 17.87 6.97 -5.26
N GLU A 81 17.53 8.22 -5.57
CA GLU A 81 16.68 9.06 -4.72
C GLU A 81 15.26 8.53 -4.62
N GLU A 82 14.67 8.12 -5.76
CA GLU A 82 13.34 7.51 -5.78
C GLU A 82 13.32 6.19 -5.01
N LEU A 83 14.36 5.37 -5.15
CA LEU A 83 14.49 4.12 -4.41
C LEU A 83 14.52 4.40 -2.90
N LYS A 84 15.29 5.40 -2.47
CA LYS A 84 15.38 5.79 -1.06
C LYS A 84 14.05 6.30 -0.52
N GLU A 85 13.34 7.13 -1.27
CA GLU A 85 11.99 7.56 -0.92
C GLU A 85 11.02 6.38 -0.81
N ASN A 86 11.08 5.45 -1.76
CA ASN A 86 10.18 4.30 -1.79
C ASN A 86 10.44 3.36 -0.61
N ILE A 87 11.70 3.13 -0.26
CA ILE A 87 12.08 2.39 0.95
C ILE A 87 11.52 3.07 2.20
N GLU A 88 11.62 4.40 2.28
CA GLU A 88 11.13 5.13 3.45
C GLU A 88 9.60 5.08 3.56
N LYS A 89 8.89 5.20 2.44
CA LYS A 89 7.43 5.02 2.37
C LYS A 89 7.03 3.61 2.81
N VAL A 90 7.78 2.57 2.43
CA VAL A 90 7.53 1.18 2.84
C VAL A 90 7.80 0.98 4.35
N LYS A 91 8.83 1.63 4.90
CA LYS A 91 9.08 1.61 6.35
C LYS A 91 7.96 2.28 7.14
N GLU A 92 7.51 3.46 6.69
CA GLU A 92 6.39 4.17 7.32
C GLU A 92 5.11 3.34 7.27
N LEU A 93 4.85 2.69 6.12
CA LEU A 93 3.79 1.69 5.97
C LEU A 93 3.93 0.57 7.01
N ARG A 94 5.13 0.01 7.16
CA ARG A 94 5.39 -1.08 8.12
C ARG A 94 5.18 -0.63 9.57
N ALA A 95 5.53 0.61 9.91
CA ALA A 95 5.31 1.18 11.24
C ALA A 95 3.82 1.37 11.55
N ILE A 96 3.07 1.95 10.60
CA ILE A 96 1.61 2.11 10.72
C ILE A 96 0.93 0.75 10.85
N LEU A 97 1.37 -0.24 10.07
CA LEU A 97 0.87 -1.62 10.08
C LEU A 97 1.41 -2.48 11.23
N ARG A 98 2.19 -1.91 12.16
CA ARG A 98 2.66 -2.57 13.39
C ARG A 98 2.13 -1.87 14.64
N GLY A 99 1.31 -0.83 14.49
CA GLY A 99 0.78 -0.03 15.60
C GLY A 99 1.80 0.85 16.33
N CYS A 100 3.00 1.10 15.79
CA CYS A 100 4.02 1.89 16.46
C CYS A 100 3.82 3.38 16.14
N SER A 101 3.27 4.15 17.09
CA SER A 101 3.16 5.61 17.00
C SER A 101 4.55 6.22 17.03
N LYS A 102 4.74 7.38 16.38
CA LYS A 102 5.98 8.16 16.43
C LYS A 102 6.27 8.73 17.84
N ASP A 103 5.39 8.50 18.81
CA ASP A 103 5.48 8.99 20.19
C ASP A 103 6.13 7.98 21.17
N ASP A 104 6.53 6.79 20.69
CA ASP A 104 7.13 5.73 21.52
C ASP A 104 8.66 5.57 21.34
N LEU A 105 9.37 6.62 20.91
CA LEU A 105 10.84 6.69 20.85
C LEU A 105 11.39 7.88 21.64
#